data_AF-A0A7K7IQM0-F1
#
_entry.id   AF-A0A7K7IQM0-F1
#
_cell.length_a   1.000
_cell.length_b   1.000
_cell.length_c   1.000
_cell.angle_alpha   90.00
_cell.angle_beta   90.00
_cell.angle_gamma   90.00
#
_symmetry.space_group_name_H-M   'P 1'
#
loop_
_entity.id
_entity.type
_entity.pdbx_description
1 polymer ?
#
loop_
_entity_poly.entity_id
_entity_poly.type
_entity_poly.pdbx_seq_one_letter_code
_entity_poly.pdbx_strand_id
1 'polypeptide(L)'
;GPPGPPGTGIDMSAFAGLGQPEKGPDPGRYMRADEAAPGLRPHDAEVDATLKALNNQIESIRSPEGSRKNPARTCRDIKLCHPDWKSGEGAALAVCLSICVRPCFSYGSEELAPSTANIQLTFLRLLSSEGWQNVTYHCRNSVAYLDGTSGTLGKALLLQGSNEVEIRAEGNSRFTYSVLEDGCTVSEGSGG
;
A
#
# COMPACT_ATOMS: atom_id res chain seq x y z
N GLY A 1 -38.48 71.04 17.80
CA GLY A 1 -39.18 72.17 17.14
C GLY A 1 -40.26 71.62 16.24
N PRO A 2 -41.28 72.41 15.86
CA PRO A 2 -42.30 71.93 14.93
C PRO A 2 -41.70 71.68 13.52
N PRO A 3 -42.28 70.79 12.71
CA PRO A 3 -41.88 70.56 11.33
C PRO A 3 -42.06 71.82 10.45
N GLY A 4 -41.14 72.04 9.51
CA GLY A 4 -41.14 73.20 8.62
C GLY A 4 -42.23 73.15 7.52
N PRO A 5 -42.55 74.29 6.89
CA PRO A 5 -43.64 74.39 5.92
C PRO A 5 -43.34 73.64 4.60
N PRO A 6 -44.38 73.22 3.85
CA PRO A 6 -44.21 72.56 2.55
C PRO A 6 -43.55 73.49 1.53
N GLY A 7 -42.59 72.96 0.77
CA GLY A 7 -41.89 73.69 -0.29
C GLY A 7 -42.83 74.08 -1.45
N THR A 8 -42.56 75.23 -2.06
CA THR A 8 -43.29 75.78 -3.21
C THR A 8 -43.21 74.83 -4.41
N GLY A 9 -44.37 74.41 -4.92
CA GLY A 9 -44.46 73.56 -6.11
C GLY A 9 -43.94 74.27 -7.35
N ILE A 10 -42.92 73.71 -7.99
CA ILE A 10 -42.48 74.11 -9.32
C ILE A 10 -43.38 73.46 -10.38
N ASP A 11 -43.90 74.27 -11.28
CA ASP A 11 -44.73 73.87 -12.40
C ASP A 11 -43.88 73.16 -13.47
N MET A 12 -44.05 71.83 -13.57
CA MET A 12 -43.37 70.94 -14.52
C MET A 12 -43.94 71.03 -15.95
N SER A 13 -44.47 72.19 -16.35
CA SER A 13 -44.94 72.47 -17.72
C SER A 13 -43.98 73.38 -18.49
N ALA A 14 -43.04 74.06 -17.81
CA ALA A 14 -42.17 75.07 -18.42
C ALA A 14 -40.83 74.53 -18.98
N PHE A 15 -40.58 73.22 -18.90
CA PHE A 15 -39.35 72.58 -19.40
C PHE A 15 -39.61 71.40 -20.36
N ALA A 16 -40.84 71.30 -20.90
CA ALA A 16 -41.26 70.25 -21.83
C ALA A 16 -40.80 70.49 -23.28
N GLY A 17 -39.56 70.96 -23.49
CA GLY A 17 -39.07 71.35 -24.81
C GLY A 17 -37.56 71.39 -25.03
N LEU A 18 -36.73 71.09 -24.03
CA LEU A 18 -35.28 70.95 -24.22
C LEU A 18 -34.91 69.48 -24.21
N GLY A 19 -34.99 68.86 -25.38
CA GLY A 19 -34.40 67.56 -25.62
C GLY A 19 -32.89 67.62 -25.47
N GLN A 20 -32.38 66.98 -24.42
CA GLN A 20 -31.14 66.20 -24.48
C GLN A 20 -31.35 64.89 -23.72
N PRO A 21 -31.31 63.73 -24.40
CA PRO A 21 -31.20 62.45 -23.73
C PRO A 21 -29.72 62.20 -23.44
N GLU A 22 -29.17 62.77 -22.38
CA GLU A 22 -27.88 62.30 -21.86
C GLU A 22 -28.10 61.37 -20.67
N LYS A 23 -28.79 60.26 -20.95
CA LYS A 23 -28.59 59.04 -20.16
C LYS A 23 -27.38 58.31 -20.74
N GLY A 24 -26.21 58.95 -20.61
CA GLY A 24 -24.94 58.26 -20.81
C GLY A 24 -24.79 57.16 -19.75
N PRO A 25 -24.08 56.05 -20.03
CA PRO A 25 -23.77 55.07 -19.00
C PRO A 25 -22.95 55.77 -17.90
N ASP A 26 -23.38 55.67 -16.64
CA ASP A 26 -22.57 56.12 -15.50
C ASP A 26 -21.16 55.50 -15.60
N PRO A 27 -20.07 56.29 -15.73
CA PRO A 27 -18.71 55.75 -15.88
C PRO A 27 -18.17 54.99 -14.65
N GLY A 28 -18.95 54.93 -13.56
CA GLY A 28 -18.58 54.31 -12.29
C GLY A 28 -19.35 53.03 -11.92
N ARG A 29 -20.20 52.49 -12.81
CA ARG A 29 -20.91 51.22 -12.55
C ARG A 29 -20.05 49.95 -12.65
N TYR A 30 -18.74 50.09 -12.87
CA TYR A 30 -17.80 48.97 -12.97
C TYR A 30 -17.42 48.32 -11.64
N MET A 31 -17.90 48.82 -10.49
CA MET A 31 -17.67 48.19 -9.19
C MET A 31 -18.97 48.07 -8.40
N ARG A 32 -19.88 47.21 -8.87
CA ARG A 32 -20.87 46.61 -7.97
C ARG A 32 -20.20 45.39 -7.31
N ALA A 33 -19.78 45.52 -6.06
CA ALA A 33 -19.05 44.49 -5.32
C ALA A 33 -19.89 43.22 -5.00
N ASP A 34 -21.18 43.24 -5.31
CA ASP A 34 -22.13 42.16 -5.02
C ASP A 34 -22.43 41.28 -6.26
N GLU A 35 -21.88 41.62 -7.43
CA GLU A 35 -22.03 40.80 -8.64
C GLU A 35 -21.02 39.65 -8.59
N ALA A 36 -21.49 38.47 -8.19
CA ALA A 36 -20.69 37.24 -8.29
C ALA A 36 -20.32 37.02 -9.76
N ALA A 37 -19.03 37.11 -10.08
CA ALA A 37 -18.53 36.89 -11.43
C ALA A 37 -19.05 35.54 -11.97
N PRO A 38 -19.64 35.49 -13.18
CA PRO A 38 -20.13 34.26 -13.77
C PRO A 38 -18.94 33.45 -14.31
N GLY A 39 -18.20 32.84 -13.39
CA GLY A 39 -16.95 32.12 -13.69
C GLY A 39 -16.37 31.31 -12.53
N LEU A 40 -17.04 31.22 -11.38
CA LEU A 40 -16.56 30.50 -10.18
C LEU A 40 -16.75 28.98 -10.22
N ARG A 41 -17.58 28.46 -11.14
CA ARG A 41 -17.87 27.01 -11.22
C ARG A 41 -16.68 26.09 -11.57
N PRO A 42 -15.70 26.49 -12.42
CA PRO A 42 -14.53 25.65 -12.69
C PRO A 42 -13.61 25.56 -11.48
N HIS A 43 -13.51 26.62 -10.68
CA HIS A 43 -12.59 26.67 -9.55
C HIS A 43 -13.07 25.78 -8.40
N ASP A 44 -14.38 25.75 -8.14
CA ASP A 44 -14.96 24.82 -7.17
C ASP A 44 -14.76 23.35 -7.60
N ALA A 45 -14.89 23.05 -8.90
CA ALA A 45 -14.67 21.71 -9.42
C ALA A 45 -13.19 21.28 -9.36
N GLU A 46 -12.25 22.21 -9.56
CA GLU A 46 -10.82 21.98 -9.42
C GLU A 46 -10.41 21.83 -7.94
N VAL A 47 -10.95 22.65 -7.05
CA VAL A 47 -10.77 22.52 -5.59
C VAL A 47 -11.34 21.19 -5.11
N ASP A 48 -12.54 20.79 -5.52
CA ASP A 48 -13.12 19.49 -5.17
C ASP A 48 -12.28 18.32 -5.70
N ALA A 49 -11.71 18.44 -6.90
CA ALA A 49 -10.81 17.44 -7.45
C ALA A 49 -9.51 17.33 -6.64
N THR A 50 -8.91 18.46 -6.25
CA THR A 50 -7.70 18.48 -5.42
C THR A 50 -7.96 17.96 -4.01
N LEU A 51 -9.08 18.31 -3.38
CA LEU A 51 -9.46 17.78 -2.07
C LEU A 51 -9.70 16.27 -2.11
N LYS A 52 -10.36 15.76 -3.15
CA LYS A 52 -10.48 14.29 -3.36
C LYS A 52 -9.13 13.63 -3.55
N ALA A 53 -8.23 14.24 -4.33
CA ALA A 53 -6.89 13.71 -4.53
C ALA A 53 -6.09 13.65 -3.22
N LEU A 54 -6.16 14.70 -2.39
CA LEU A 54 -5.51 14.75 -1.08
C LEU A 54 -6.14 13.74 -0.10
N ASN A 55 -7.46 13.61 -0.09
CA ASN A 55 -8.13 12.63 0.76
C ASN A 55 -7.72 11.20 0.37
N ASN A 56 -7.69 10.89 -0.92
CA ASN A 56 -7.21 9.61 -1.43
C ASN A 56 -5.73 9.35 -1.08
N GLN A 57 -4.89 10.39 -1.11
CA GLN A 57 -3.49 10.27 -0.67
C GLN A 57 -3.40 9.96 0.84
N ILE A 58 -4.18 10.63 1.68
CA ILE A 58 -4.20 10.36 3.12
C ILE A 58 -4.69 8.94 3.40
N GLU A 59 -5.74 8.50 2.71
CA GLU A 59 -6.25 7.13 2.81
C GLU A 59 -5.19 6.11 2.40
N SER A 60 -4.43 6.38 1.33
CA SER A 60 -3.35 5.50 0.87
C SER A 60 -2.24 5.32 1.92
N ILE A 61 -1.92 6.36 2.70
CA ILE A 61 -0.92 6.30 3.77
C ILE A 61 -1.46 5.57 5.00
N ARG A 62 -2.74 5.83 5.35
CA ARG A 62 -3.36 5.30 6.56
C ARG A 62 -3.75 3.84 6.43
N SER A 63 -4.15 3.41 5.24
CA SER A 63 -4.62 2.05 4.97
C SER A 63 -4.07 1.61 3.61
N PRO A 64 -2.78 1.21 3.59
CA PRO A 64 -2.13 0.84 2.36
C PRO A 64 -2.71 -0.44 1.78
N GLU A 65 -2.95 -0.42 0.47
CA GLU A 65 -3.54 -1.54 -0.28
C GLU A 65 -2.56 -2.70 -0.50
N GLY A 66 -1.24 -2.49 -0.31
CA GLY A 66 -0.21 -3.51 -0.52
C GLY A 66 0.25 -3.66 -1.96
N SER A 67 0.00 -2.68 -2.84
CA SER A 67 0.48 -2.66 -4.21
C SER A 67 1.97 -2.27 -4.29
N ARG A 68 2.62 -2.43 -5.45
CA ARG A 68 4.02 -1.96 -5.65
C ARG A 68 4.16 -0.45 -5.45
N LYS A 69 3.11 0.32 -5.70
CA LYS A 69 3.09 1.79 -5.55
C LYS A 69 2.74 2.21 -4.12
N ASN A 70 1.97 1.39 -3.42
CA ASN A 70 1.56 1.64 -2.03
C ASN A 70 1.71 0.36 -1.19
N PRO A 71 2.95 -0.03 -0.85
CA PRO A 71 3.22 -1.27 -0.14
C PRO A 71 2.81 -1.13 1.33
N ALA A 72 2.23 -2.19 1.88
CA ALA A 72 2.05 -2.31 3.32
C ALA A 72 3.32 -2.85 3.97
N ARG A 73 3.44 -2.67 5.29
CA ARG A 73 4.60 -3.12 6.07
C ARG A 73 4.63 -4.64 6.24
N THR A 74 3.49 -5.24 6.58
CA THR A 74 3.32 -6.69 6.63
C THR A 74 1.94 -7.10 6.11
N CYS A 75 1.78 -8.38 5.79
CA CYS A 75 0.48 -8.93 5.42
C CYS A 75 -0.54 -8.91 6.55
N ARG A 76 -0.07 -8.95 7.80
CA ARG A 76 -0.93 -8.78 8.96
C ARG A 76 -1.57 -7.39 8.96
N ASP A 77 -0.82 -6.35 8.59
CA ASP A 77 -1.33 -4.97 8.52
C ASP A 77 -2.42 -4.85 7.45
N ILE A 78 -2.23 -5.44 6.27
CA ILE A 78 -3.26 -5.46 5.21
C ILE A 78 -4.53 -6.14 5.70
N LYS A 79 -4.42 -7.30 6.36
CA LYS A 79 -5.58 -8.04 6.86
C LYS A 79 -6.35 -7.27 7.95
N LEU A 80 -5.65 -6.50 8.77
CA LEU A 80 -6.26 -5.64 9.79
C LEU A 80 -6.99 -4.44 9.17
N CYS A 81 -6.42 -3.82 8.13
CA CYS A 81 -7.04 -2.71 7.41
C CYS A 81 -8.21 -3.18 6.51
N HIS A 82 -8.12 -4.38 5.95
CA HIS A 82 -9.07 -4.92 4.98
C HIS A 82 -9.50 -6.36 5.33
N PRO A 83 -10.39 -6.52 6.34
CA PRO A 83 -10.77 -7.84 6.84
C PRO A 83 -11.60 -8.66 5.84
N ASP A 84 -12.41 -8.00 5.01
CA ASP A 84 -13.33 -8.64 4.07
C ASP A 84 -12.66 -9.12 2.79
N TRP A 85 -11.44 -8.65 2.53
CA TRP A 85 -10.73 -9.05 1.33
C TRP A 85 -10.38 -10.54 1.40
N LYS A 86 -10.74 -11.25 0.32
CA LYS A 86 -10.55 -12.69 0.17
C LYS A 86 -9.13 -12.98 -0.29
N SER A 87 -8.58 -14.06 0.25
CA SER A 87 -7.28 -14.61 -0.15
C SER A 87 -7.21 -14.83 -1.67
N GLY A 88 -6.38 -14.05 -2.37
CA GLY A 88 -6.18 -14.15 -3.82
C GLY A 88 -7.01 -13.19 -4.68
N GLU A 89 -7.98 -12.47 -4.10
CA GLU A 89 -8.75 -11.46 -4.82
C GLU A 89 -8.17 -10.07 -4.53
N GLY A 90 -7.37 -9.58 -5.49
CA GLY A 90 -6.56 -8.38 -5.38
C GLY A 90 -5.07 -8.71 -5.43
N ALA A 91 -4.31 -7.93 -6.22
CA ALA A 91 -2.88 -8.18 -6.46
C ALA A 91 -2.05 -8.29 -5.15
N ALA A 92 -2.46 -7.60 -4.09
CA ALA A 92 -1.80 -7.61 -2.79
C ALA A 92 -2.13 -8.81 -1.90
N LEU A 93 -3.34 -9.38 -1.99
CA LEU A 93 -3.69 -10.61 -1.25
C LEU A 93 -3.09 -11.86 -1.86
N ALA A 94 -2.88 -11.87 -3.18
CA ALA A 94 -2.07 -12.89 -3.82
C ALA A 94 -0.64 -12.91 -3.24
N VAL A 95 -0.07 -11.73 -2.95
CA VAL A 95 1.25 -11.59 -2.31
C VAL A 95 1.22 -12.10 -0.86
N CYS A 96 0.14 -11.84 -0.12
CA CYS A 96 0.03 -12.28 1.27
C CYS A 96 -0.24 -13.77 1.47
N LEU A 97 -0.97 -14.42 0.55
CA LEU A 97 -1.12 -15.87 0.60
C LEU A 97 0.19 -16.60 0.26
N SER A 98 0.99 -16.00 -0.62
CA SER A 98 2.33 -16.49 -0.97
C SER A 98 3.35 -16.35 0.17
N ILE A 99 3.04 -15.61 1.23
CA ILE A 99 3.86 -15.56 2.46
C ILE A 99 3.52 -16.70 3.43
N CYS A 100 2.30 -17.25 3.37
CA CYS A 100 1.83 -18.24 4.35
C CYS A 100 1.68 -19.67 3.81
N VAL A 101 1.65 -19.91 2.48
CA VAL A 101 1.32 -21.26 1.95
C VAL A 101 2.33 -21.80 0.93
N ARG A 102 3.22 -20.99 0.37
CA ARG A 102 4.23 -21.40 -0.62
C ARG A 102 5.51 -20.56 -0.45
N PRO A 103 6.70 -21.00 -0.92
CA PRO A 103 7.96 -20.38 -0.51
C PRO A 103 7.92 -18.87 -0.78
N CYS A 104 8.35 -18.14 0.24
CA CYS A 104 8.10 -16.73 0.49
C CYS A 104 8.23 -15.84 -0.75
N PHE A 105 7.46 -14.74 -0.72
CA PHE A 105 7.83 -13.49 -1.36
C PHE A 105 9.35 -13.32 -1.34
N SER A 106 9.97 -13.26 -2.53
CA SER A 106 11.41 -13.07 -2.63
C SER A 106 11.72 -11.65 -2.15
N TYR A 107 12.33 -11.57 -0.97
CA TYR A 107 12.88 -10.32 -0.47
C TYR A 107 14.12 -9.99 -1.29
N GLY A 108 14.08 -8.82 -1.94
CA GLY A 108 14.99 -8.49 -3.03
C GLY A 108 14.43 -8.99 -4.36
N SER A 109 13.97 -8.08 -5.21
CA SER A 109 14.00 -8.37 -6.64
C SER A 109 15.46 -8.61 -7.05
N GLU A 110 15.74 -9.41 -8.07
CA GLU A 110 17.11 -9.62 -8.59
C GLU A 110 17.85 -8.31 -8.91
N GLU A 111 17.11 -7.22 -9.07
CA GLU A 111 17.58 -5.85 -9.30
C GLU A 111 18.08 -5.12 -8.04
N LEU A 112 17.81 -5.64 -6.83
CA LEU A 112 18.15 -5.01 -5.56
C LEU A 112 19.38 -5.66 -4.91
N ALA A 113 20.18 -4.84 -4.22
CA ALA A 113 21.35 -5.32 -3.50
C ALA A 113 20.97 -6.36 -2.42
N PRO A 114 21.77 -7.42 -2.23
CA PRO A 114 21.48 -8.47 -1.24
C PRO A 114 21.43 -7.94 0.21
N SER A 115 22.10 -6.82 0.49
CA SER A 115 22.01 -6.12 1.77
C SER A 115 20.60 -5.59 2.06
N THR A 116 19.84 -5.20 1.04
CA THR A 116 18.46 -4.72 1.20
C THR A 116 17.53 -5.86 1.61
N ALA A 117 17.71 -7.06 1.06
CA ALA A 117 16.96 -8.25 1.46
C ALA A 117 17.20 -8.60 2.94
N ASN A 118 18.45 -8.52 3.40
CA ASN A 118 18.80 -8.79 4.81
C ASN A 118 18.13 -7.83 5.79
N ILE A 119 18.08 -6.53 5.45
CA ILE A 119 17.38 -5.53 6.27
C ILE A 119 15.88 -5.84 6.33
N GLN A 120 15.27 -6.10 5.17
CA GLN A 120 13.84 -6.41 5.10
C GLN A 120 13.47 -7.69 5.86
N LEU A 121 14.31 -8.74 5.80
CA LEU A 121 14.15 -9.96 6.59
C LEU A 121 14.26 -9.69 8.10
N THR A 122 15.14 -8.78 8.52
CA THR A 122 15.29 -8.42 9.94
C THR A 122 14.02 -7.78 10.48
N PHE A 123 13.43 -6.84 9.74
CA PHE A 123 12.15 -6.24 10.14
C PHE A 123 11.01 -7.25 10.17
N LEU A 124 10.96 -8.18 9.21
CA LEU A 124 9.97 -9.25 9.25
C LEU A 124 10.09 -10.13 10.50
N ARG A 125 11.30 -10.50 10.90
CA ARG A 125 11.54 -11.29 12.12
C ARG A 125 11.05 -10.55 13.37
N LEU A 126 11.20 -9.22 13.42
CA LEU A 126 10.71 -8.41 14.54
C LEU A 126 9.18 -8.32 14.59
N LEU A 127 8.50 -8.44 13.45
CA LEU A 127 7.04 -8.27 13.33
C LEU A 127 6.27 -9.58 13.31
N SER A 128 6.97 -10.71 13.29
CA SER A 128 6.41 -12.05 13.20
C SER A 128 6.74 -12.86 14.45
N SER A 129 5.81 -13.66 14.94
CA SER A 129 6.04 -14.57 16.06
C SER A 129 6.73 -15.87 15.64
N GLU A 130 6.49 -16.31 14.40
CA GLU A 130 6.95 -17.57 13.85
C GLU A 130 7.33 -17.41 12.38
N GLY A 131 8.20 -18.28 11.87
CA GLY A 131 8.58 -18.35 10.46
C GLY A 131 8.78 -19.80 10.04
N TRP A 132 8.38 -20.13 8.81
CA TRP A 132 8.49 -21.47 8.27
C TRP A 132 9.06 -21.43 6.85
N GLN A 133 9.92 -22.39 6.52
CA GLN A 133 10.57 -22.47 5.22
C GLN A 133 10.66 -23.93 4.79
N ASN A 134 10.14 -24.22 3.60
CA ASN A 134 10.38 -25.48 2.92
C ASN A 134 11.64 -25.38 2.06
N VAL A 135 12.51 -26.39 2.18
CA VAL A 135 13.69 -26.53 1.34
C VAL A 135 13.61 -27.87 0.63
N THR A 136 13.78 -27.86 -0.68
CA THR A 136 13.84 -29.07 -1.50
C THR A 136 15.29 -29.32 -1.87
N TYR A 137 15.81 -30.50 -1.53
CA TYR A 137 17.14 -30.94 -1.92
C TYR A 137 17.04 -31.91 -3.10
N HIS A 138 17.71 -31.60 -4.19
CA HIS A 138 17.82 -32.49 -5.34
C HIS A 138 19.08 -33.35 -5.18
N CYS A 139 18.89 -34.66 -5.03
CA CYS A 139 19.97 -35.61 -4.82
C CYS A 139 20.31 -36.38 -6.11
N ARG A 140 21.58 -36.77 -6.22
CA ARG A 140 22.07 -37.79 -7.14
C ARG A 140 23.21 -38.53 -6.44
N ASN A 141 23.00 -39.81 -6.18
CA ASN A 141 23.96 -40.68 -5.47
C ASN A 141 24.33 -40.17 -4.07
N SER A 142 23.43 -39.40 -3.44
CA SER A 142 23.60 -38.83 -2.11
C SER A 142 22.38 -39.13 -1.24
N VAL A 143 22.64 -39.37 0.04
CA VAL A 143 21.58 -39.51 1.06
C VAL A 143 21.23 -38.12 1.59
N ALA A 144 19.94 -37.81 1.71
CA ALA A 144 19.48 -36.50 2.19
C ALA A 144 18.95 -36.52 3.62
N TYR A 145 18.33 -37.62 4.04
CA TYR A 145 17.74 -37.75 5.37
C TYR A 145 17.96 -39.14 5.94
N LEU A 146 17.18 -40.13 5.52
CA LEU A 146 17.32 -41.51 5.99
C LEU A 146 18.29 -42.29 5.12
N ASP A 147 19.33 -42.87 5.71
CA ASP A 147 20.16 -43.85 5.02
C ASP A 147 19.45 -45.20 4.98
N GLY A 148 18.97 -45.60 3.81
CA GLY A 148 18.23 -46.84 3.60
C GLY A 148 19.06 -48.10 3.85
N THR A 149 20.40 -48.00 3.87
CA THR A 149 21.29 -49.15 4.12
C THR A 149 21.57 -49.37 5.60
N SER A 150 21.78 -48.30 6.35
CA SER A 150 22.06 -48.36 7.79
C SER A 150 20.83 -48.19 8.68
N GLY A 151 19.74 -47.64 8.14
CA GLY A 151 18.53 -47.28 8.88
C GLY A 151 18.72 -46.10 9.84
N THR A 152 19.77 -45.29 9.64
CA THR A 152 20.13 -44.17 10.53
C THR A 152 20.00 -42.81 9.86
N LEU A 153 19.91 -41.74 10.66
CA LEU A 153 19.91 -40.35 10.21
C LEU A 153 21.30 -39.69 10.25
N GLY A 154 22.37 -40.49 10.38
CA GLY A 154 23.74 -39.98 10.50
C GLY A 154 24.28 -39.30 9.23
N LYS A 155 23.69 -39.59 8.07
CA LYS A 155 24.01 -38.95 6.78
C LYS A 155 23.00 -37.86 6.38
N ALA A 156 22.11 -37.48 7.28
CA ALA A 156 21.11 -36.46 6.99
C ALA A 156 21.77 -35.09 6.77
N LEU A 157 21.12 -34.25 5.95
CA LEU A 157 21.58 -32.90 5.67
C LEU A 157 21.63 -32.05 6.94
N LEU A 158 22.59 -31.12 6.96
CA LEU A 158 22.71 -30.09 7.98
C LEU A 158 22.29 -28.77 7.34
N LEU A 159 21.34 -28.08 7.98
CA LEU A 159 20.87 -26.78 7.52
C LEU A 159 21.45 -25.70 8.43
N GLN A 160 22.06 -24.67 7.86
CA GLN A 160 22.55 -23.53 8.63
C GLN A 160 21.49 -22.44 8.66
N GLY A 161 21.03 -22.10 9.86
CA GLY A 161 20.17 -20.95 10.09
C GLY A 161 20.91 -19.64 9.84
N SER A 162 20.17 -18.56 9.61
CA SER A 162 20.72 -17.23 9.38
C SER A 162 21.37 -16.56 10.61
N ASN A 163 21.29 -17.22 11.76
CA ASN A 163 21.95 -16.85 13.02
C ASN A 163 23.06 -17.86 13.35
N GLU A 164 23.62 -18.48 12.30
CA GLU A 164 24.73 -19.44 12.37
C GLU A 164 24.42 -20.71 13.17
N VAL A 165 23.18 -20.90 13.61
CA VAL A 165 22.75 -22.09 14.34
C VAL A 165 22.46 -23.22 13.35
N GLU A 166 23.02 -24.39 13.62
CA GLU A 166 22.78 -25.60 12.83
C GLU A 166 21.45 -26.26 13.21
N ILE A 167 20.70 -26.66 12.20
CA ILE A 167 19.46 -27.41 12.30
C ILE A 167 19.72 -28.80 11.73
N ARG A 168 19.36 -29.83 12.51
CA ARG A 168 19.75 -31.23 12.27
C ARG A 168 18.52 -32.13 12.10
N ALA A 169 18.72 -33.37 11.66
CA ALA A 169 17.65 -34.36 11.62
C ALA A 169 17.31 -34.92 13.01
N GLU A 170 18.32 -35.06 13.88
CA GLU A 170 18.20 -35.59 15.24
C GLU A 170 18.84 -34.65 16.26
N GLY A 171 18.33 -34.68 17.50
CA GLY A 171 18.86 -33.92 18.63
C GLY A 171 17.78 -33.14 19.37
N ASN A 172 18.09 -31.90 19.75
CA ASN A 172 17.16 -31.02 20.46
C ASN A 172 16.00 -30.63 19.53
N SER A 173 14.76 -30.90 19.95
CA SER A 173 13.55 -30.65 19.15
C SER A 173 13.37 -29.20 18.68
N ARG A 174 14.03 -28.22 19.32
CA ARG A 174 14.03 -26.81 18.88
C ARG A 174 14.91 -26.54 17.66
N PHE A 175 15.83 -27.45 17.33
CA PHE A 175 16.79 -27.33 16.23
C PHE A 175 16.73 -28.56 15.31
N THR A 176 15.58 -29.21 15.24
CA THR A 176 15.33 -30.33 14.32
C THR A 176 14.35 -29.93 13.23
N TYR A 177 14.64 -30.30 11.99
CA TYR A 177 13.70 -30.11 10.87
C TYR A 177 12.80 -31.34 10.68
N SER A 178 11.70 -31.17 9.95
CA SER A 178 10.82 -32.26 9.53
C SER A 178 10.89 -32.45 8.02
N VAL A 179 10.64 -33.69 7.58
CA VAL A 179 10.70 -34.06 6.16
C VAL A 179 9.29 -34.32 5.66
N LEU A 180 8.93 -33.69 4.54
CA LEU A 180 7.63 -33.87 3.90
C LEU A 180 7.64 -35.09 2.96
N GLU A 181 8.73 -35.28 2.23
CA GLU A 181 8.94 -36.38 1.28
C GLU A 181 10.44 -36.69 1.19
N ASP A 182 10.81 -37.97 1.22
CA ASP A 182 12.20 -38.43 1.08
C ASP A 182 12.33 -39.43 -0.08
N GLY A 183 13.01 -39.01 -1.14
CA GLY A 183 13.37 -39.84 -2.29
C GLY A 183 14.86 -40.18 -2.37
N CYS A 184 15.64 -39.80 -1.36
CA CYS A 184 17.09 -39.79 -1.38
C CYS A 184 17.67 -40.72 -0.32
N THR A 185 17.19 -41.97 -0.28
CA THR A 185 17.57 -42.92 0.78
C THR A 185 18.76 -43.80 0.43
N VAL A 186 19.14 -43.88 -0.84
CA VAL A 186 20.20 -44.78 -1.31
C VAL A 186 21.28 -43.99 -2.05
N SER A 187 22.54 -44.16 -1.65
CA SER A 187 23.69 -43.74 -2.44
C SER A 187 24.12 -44.89 -3.36
N GLU A 188 24.21 -44.67 -4.68
CA GLU A 188 24.65 -45.68 -5.67
C GLU A 188 26.03 -46.31 -5.38
N GLY A 189 26.81 -45.75 -4.44
CA GLY A 189 28.09 -46.31 -4.01
C GLY A 189 28.02 -47.33 -2.87
N SER A 190 26.83 -47.72 -2.38
CA SER A 190 26.67 -48.66 -1.26
C SER A 190 26.40 -50.12 -1.68
N GLY A 191 26.57 -50.45 -2.96
CA GLY A 191 26.56 -51.83 -3.45
C GLY A 191 27.99 -52.35 -3.63
N GLY A 192 28.34 -53.40 -2.89
CA GLY A 192 29.50 -54.24 -3.23
C GLY A 192 29.22 -55.16 -4.41
#